data_AF-A0A8J3H948-F1
#
_entry.id   AF-A0A8J3H948-F1
#
_cell.length_a   1.000
_cell.length_b   1.000
_cell.length_c   1.000
_cell.angle_alpha   90.00
_cell.angle_beta   90.00
_cell.angle_gamma   90.00
#
_symmetry.space_group_name_H-M   'P 1'
#
loop_
_entity.id
_entity.type
_entity.pdbx_description
1 polymer ?
#
loop_
_entity_poly.entity_id
_entity_poly.type
_entity_poly.pdbx_seq_one_letter_code
_entity_poly.pdbx_strand_id
1 'polypeptide(L)' 'MAALTHSDDRAASPTGRLAAWIDDARVRFERHRVYRRTMSEMGALNNQELADLGLHRSELRRVAYQASREVR' A
#
# COMPACT_ATOMS: atom_id res chain seq x y z
N MET A 1 -44.86 10.35 -14.92
CA MET A 1 -43.61 9.56 -15.02
C MET A 1 -42.49 10.37 -14.40
N ALA A 2 -42.29 10.25 -13.09
CA ALA A 2 -41.09 10.72 -12.43
C ALA A 2 -40.65 9.56 -11.53
N ALA A 3 -39.70 8.77 -12.03
CA ALA A 3 -39.07 7.76 -11.21
C ALA A 3 -38.34 8.51 -10.09
N LEU A 4 -38.91 8.45 -8.89
CA LEU A 4 -38.22 8.79 -7.66
C LEU A 4 -37.06 7.80 -7.57
N THR A 5 -35.87 8.24 -7.97
CA THR A 5 -34.62 7.51 -7.74
C THR A 5 -34.44 7.37 -6.25
N HIS A 6 -34.89 6.22 -5.73
CA HIS A 6 -34.67 5.82 -4.37
C HIS A 6 -33.20 5.40 -4.27
N SER A 7 -32.32 6.34 -3.92
CA SER A 7 -31.00 6.01 -3.42
C SER A 7 -31.23 5.20 -2.14
N ASP A 8 -31.15 3.88 -2.28
CA ASP A 8 -31.35 2.94 -1.18
C ASP A 8 -30.09 3.00 -0.29
N ASP A 9 -30.04 4.02 0.56
CA ASP A 9 -29.13 4.10 1.71
C ASP A 9 -29.58 3.15 2.84
N ARG A 10 -30.15 1.98 2.52
CA ARG A 10 -30.67 1.06 3.53
C ARG A 10 -29.57 0.16 4.05
N ALA A 11 -28.90 0.72 5.04
CA ALA A 11 -28.00 0.08 5.97
C ALA A 11 -26.66 -0.36 5.36
N ALA A 12 -25.68 0.54 5.45
CA ALA A 12 -24.33 0.11 5.78
C ALA A 12 -24.40 -0.72 7.08
N SER A 13 -24.64 -2.03 6.94
CA SER A 13 -24.66 -2.98 8.05
C SER A 13 -23.36 -2.79 8.86
N PRO A 14 -23.39 -2.85 10.20
CA PRO A 14 -22.17 -2.80 11.00
C PRO A 14 -21.13 -3.84 10.53
N THR A 15 -21.58 -5.00 10.01
CA THR A 15 -20.69 -5.98 9.36
C THR A 15 -20.10 -5.50 8.03
N GLY A 16 -20.86 -4.75 7.21
CA GLY A 16 -20.37 -4.17 5.95
C GLY A 16 -19.34 -3.06 6.19
N ARG A 17 -19.51 -2.27 7.24
CA ARG A 17 -18.51 -1.27 7.67
C ARG A 17 -17.23 -1.93 8.17
N LEU A 18 -17.34 -2.99 8.96
CA LEU A 18 -16.19 -3.76 9.45
C LEU A 18 -15.41 -4.40 8.29
N ALA A 19 -16.12 -4.98 7.32
CA ALA A 19 -15.51 -5.58 6.13
C ALA A 19 -14.72 -4.54 5.31
N ALA A 20 -15.31 -3.36 5.06
CA ALA A 20 -14.63 -2.28 4.36
C ALA A 20 -13.36 -1.80 5.09
N TRP A 21 -13.40 -1.77 6.43
CA TRP A 21 -12.21 -1.44 7.24
C TRP A 21 -11.14 -2.51 7.19
N ILE A 22 -11.51 -3.79 7.19
CA ILE A 22 -10.56 -4.91 7.05
C ILE A 22 -9.91 -4.88 5.66
N ASP A 23 -10.68 -4.61 4.61
CA ASP A 23 -10.15 -4.50 3.25
C ASP A 23 -9.16 -3.33 3.14
N ASP A 24 -9.47 -2.15 3.69
CA ASP A 24 -8.54 -1.02 3.71
C ASP A 24 -7.27 -1.32 4.54
N ALA A 25 -7.44 -1.98 5.69
CA ALA A 25 -6.33 -2.42 6.52
C ALA A 25 -5.44 -3.44 5.78
N ARG A 26 -6.03 -4.36 5.01
CA ARG A 26 -5.32 -5.35 4.21
C ARG A 26 -4.49 -4.68 3.11
N VAL A 27 -5.09 -3.73 2.38
CA VAL A 27 -4.37 -2.94 1.37
C VAL A 27 -3.20 -2.20 2.01
N ARG A 28 -3.41 -1.57 3.17
CA ARG A 28 -2.35 -0.87 3.90
C ARG A 28 -1.24 -1.81 4.39
N PHE A 29 -1.62 -3.01 4.85
CA PHE A 29 -0.68 -4.03 5.30
C PHE A 29 0.20 -4.54 4.15
N GLU A 30 -0.38 -4.84 2.98
CA GLU A 30 0.39 -5.30 1.81
C GLU A 30 1.40 -4.24 1.37
N ARG A 31 1.01 -2.96 1.32
CA ARG A 31 1.95 -1.86 1.03
C ARG A 31 3.08 -1.79 2.05
N HIS A 32 2.75 -1.93 3.35
CA HIS A 32 3.76 -1.89 4.41
C HIS A 32 4.71 -3.09 4.35
N ARG A 33 4.19 -4.27 4.04
CA ARG A 33 4.95 -5.50 3.86
C ARG A 33 5.94 -5.37 2.72
N VAL A 34 5.51 -4.86 1.56
CA VAL A 34 6.39 -4.59 0.42
C VAL A 34 7.46 -3.58 0.80
N TYR A 35 7.10 -2.46 1.41
CA TYR A 35 8.07 -1.47 1.90
C TYR A 35 9.15 -2.10 2.80
N ARG A 36 8.76 -2.88 3.82
CA ARG A 36 9.73 -3.49 4.75
C ARG A 36 10.58 -4.55 4.06
N ARG A 37 10.01 -5.33 3.15
CA ARG A 37 10.75 -6.30 2.36
C ARG A 37 11.81 -5.62 1.50
N THR A 38 11.43 -4.60 0.72
CA THR A 38 12.37 -3.85 -0.13
C THR A 38 13.46 -3.19 0.72
N MET A 39 13.11 -2.59 1.86
CA MET A 39 14.09 -2.00 2.78
C MET A 39 15.04 -3.04 3.40
N SER A 40 14.57 -4.25 3.70
CA SER A 40 15.40 -5.33 4.23
C SER A 40 16.34 -5.88 3.15
N GLU A 41 15.84 -6.10 1.94
CA GLU A 41 16.63 -6.57 0.79
C GLU A 41 17.69 -5.54 0.40
N MET A 42 17.32 -4.26 0.23
CA MET A 42 18.28 -3.19 -0.06
C MET A 42 19.18 -2.86 1.14
N GLY A 43 18.71 -3.12 2.36
CA GLY A 43 19.49 -2.96 3.59
C GLY A 43 20.61 -3.98 3.72
N ALA A 44 20.36 -5.21 3.26
CA ALA A 44 21.31 -6.31 3.20
C ALA A 44 22.41 -6.10 2.14
N LEU A 45 22.13 -5.32 1.09
CA LEU A 45 23.13 -4.91 0.11
C LEU A 45 24.16 -3.96 0.72
N ASN A 46 25.40 -4.10 0.28
CA ASN A 46 26.52 -3.28 0.72
C ASN A 46 26.55 -1.94 -0.04
N ASN A 47 27.23 -0.92 0.51
CA ASN A 47 27.24 0.41 -0.11
C ASN A 47 27.85 0.41 -1.53
N GLN A 48 28.77 -0.51 -1.80
CA GLN A 48 29.37 -0.70 -3.12
C GLN A 48 28.33 -1.20 -4.13
N GLU A 49 27.57 -2.24 -3.79
CA GLU A 49 26.53 -2.80 -4.66
C GLU A 49 25.42 -1.79 -4.94
N LEU A 50 25.08 -0.96 -3.95
CA LEU A 50 24.17 0.17 -4.13
C LEU A 50 24.75 1.21 -5.09
N ALA A 51 26.04 1.54 -4.96
CA ALA A 51 26.72 2.49 -5.84
C ALA A 51 26.82 1.97 -7.29
N ASP A 52 27.03 0.67 -7.48
CA ASP A 52 27.05 0.03 -8.80
C ASP A 52 25.67 0.13 -9.49
N LEU A 53 24.59 0.11 -8.70
CA LEU A 53 23.22 0.38 -9.16
C LEU A 53 22.90 1.88 -9.30
N GLY A 54 23.84 2.78 -8.95
CA GLY A 54 23.64 4.22 -8.92
C GLY A 54 22.70 4.71 -7.81
N LEU A 55 22.49 3.92 -6.76
CA LEU A 55 21.60 4.23 -5.64
C LEU A 55 22.38 4.61 -4.38
N HIS A 56 21.88 5.61 -3.67
CA HIS A 56 22.36 5.98 -2.34
C HIS A 56 21.42 5.50 -1.23
N ARG A 57 21.94 5.31 -0.02
CA ARG A 57 21.17 4.93 1.19
C ARG A 57 19.97 5.85 1.45
N SER A 58 20.06 7.14 1.10
CA SER A 58 18.96 8.11 1.18
C SER A 58 17.82 7.82 0.19
N GLU A 59 18.14 7.32 -1.01
CA GLU A 59 17.17 7.00 -2.06
C GLU A 59 16.40 5.71 -1.76
N LEU A 60 16.97 4.80 -0.96
CA LEU A 60 16.33 3.54 -0.56
C LEU A 60 14.92 3.75 0.01
N ARG A 61 14.76 4.76 0.86
CA ARG A 61 13.46 5.07 1.47
C ARG A 61 12.44 5.53 0.43
N ARG A 62 12.90 6.30 -0.57
CA ARG A 62 12.07 6.79 -1.67
C ARG A 62 11.66 5.64 -2.60
N VAL A 63 12.61 4.78 -2.98
CA VAL A 63 12.36 3.60 -3.83
C VAL A 63 11.41 2.63 -3.16
N ALA A 64 11.62 2.29 -1.88
CA ALA A 64 10.72 1.41 -1.14
C ALA A 64 9.31 2.01 -1.02
N TYR A 65 9.21 3.33 -0.85
CA TYR A 65 7.91 4.01 -0.83
C TYR A 65 7.22 3.95 -2.20
N GLN A 66 7.95 4.16 -3.30
CA GLN A 66 7.42 4.03 -4.65
C GLN A 66 6.95 2.60 -4.94
N ALA A 67 7.78 1.59 -4.64
CA ALA A 67 7.44 0.18 -4.80
C ALA A 67 6.16 -0.18 -4.03
N SER A 68 5.98 0.35 -2.82
CA SER A 68 4.76 0.14 -2.04
C SER A 68 3.50 0.76 -2.67
N ARG A 69 3.63 1.81 -3.48
CA ARG A 69 2.49 2.46 -4.16
C ARG A 69 2.08 1.77 -5.45
N GLU A 70 3.00 1.03 -6.06
CA GLU A 70 2.77 0.26 -7.29
C GLU A 70 2.05 -1.07 -7.02
N VAL A 71 1.98 -1.51 -5.76
CA VAL A 71 1.16 -2.66 -5.34
C VAL A 71 -0.32 -2.31 -5.52
N ARG A 72 -0.93 -2.82 -6.59
CA ARG A 72 -2.34 -2.63 -6.97
C ARG A 72 -3.12 -3.92 -6.84
#